data_AF-A0A4Y2B8M9-F1
#
_entry.id   AF-A0A4Y2B8M9-F1
#
_cell.length_a   1.000
_cell.length_b   1.000
_cell.length_c   1.000
_cell.angle_alpha   90.00
_cell.angle_beta   90.00
_cell.angle_gamma   90.00
#
_symmetry.space_group_name_H-M   'P 1'
#
loop_
_entity.id
_entity.type
_entity.pdbx_description
1 polymer ?
#
loop_
_entity_poly.entity_id
_entity_poly.type
_entity_poly.pdbx_seq_one_letter_code
_entity_poly.pdbx_strand_id
1 'polypeptide(L)'
;MAGYQDLSEFERGVIVGAREMGHSIAKVEMKFGFSRTTISRVYREYRESGKTPNLRHRCGRKKIIQERDQRRLTRIIKRGRRATLLQIAADFNARSSTSVSVRTIQ
;
A
#
# COMPACT_ATOMS: atom_id res chain seq x y z
N MET A 1 -11.40 -14.42 -15.86
CA MET A 1 -10.71 -13.57 -14.86
C MET A 1 -11.20 -13.99 -13.48
N ALA A 2 -10.42 -14.78 -12.73
CA ALA A 2 -10.77 -15.10 -11.35
C ALA A 2 -10.57 -13.83 -10.52
N GLY A 3 -11.66 -13.21 -10.08
CA GLY A 3 -11.62 -12.01 -9.27
C GLY A 3 -10.79 -12.25 -8.02
N TYR A 4 -9.79 -11.40 -7.78
CA TYR A 4 -9.10 -11.33 -6.49
C TYR A 4 -10.08 -10.75 -5.45
N GLN A 5 -11.03 -11.56 -4.99
CA GLN A 5 -11.75 -11.25 -3.76
C GLN A 5 -10.79 -11.55 -2.62
N ASP A 6 -10.32 -10.48 -1.96
CA ASP A 6 -9.57 -10.62 -0.73
C ASP A 6 -10.51 -11.21 0.33
N LEU A 7 -9.99 -12.18 1.12
CA LEU A 7 -10.71 -12.70 2.27
C LEU A 7 -11.07 -11.57 3.23
N SER A 8 -12.29 -11.62 3.75
CA SER A 8 -12.71 -10.77 4.85
C SER A 8 -11.85 -11.03 6.09
N GLU A 9 -11.83 -10.05 6.99
CA GLU A 9 -11.13 -10.18 8.28
C GLU A 9 -11.65 -11.38 9.09
N PHE A 10 -12.97 -11.61 9.03
CA PHE A 10 -13.60 -12.75 9.67
C PHE A 10 -13.11 -14.08 9.11
N GLU A 11 -13.11 -14.25 7.78
CA GLU A 11 -12.62 -15.49 7.15
C GLU A 11 -11.13 -15.73 7.46
N ARG A 12 -10.30 -14.69 7.47
CA ARG A 12 -8.90 -14.79 7.90
C ARG A 12 -8.80 -15.22 9.36
N GLY A 13 -9.63 -14.66 10.24
CA GLY A 13 -9.72 -15.04 11.64
C GLY A 13 -10.11 -16.50 11.84
N VAL A 14 -11.07 -17.00 11.05
CA VAL A 14 -11.49 -18.42 11.06
C VAL A 14 -10.32 -19.34 10.68
N ILE A 15 -9.57 -18.99 9.63
CA ILE A 15 -8.39 -19.77 9.21
C ILE A 15 -7.33 -19.80 10.31
N VAL A 16 -6.99 -18.64 10.89
CA VAL A 16 -5.98 -18.55 11.95
C VAL A 16 -6.42 -19.32 13.19
N GLY A 17 -7.64 -19.11 13.67
CA GLY A 17 -8.16 -19.80 14.84
C GLY A 17 -8.17 -21.32 14.67
N ALA A 18 -8.59 -21.82 13.49
CA ALA A 18 -8.57 -23.26 13.23
C ALA A 18 -7.16 -23.85 13.24
N ARG A 19 -6.16 -23.10 12.74
CA ARG A 19 -4.76 -23.53 12.73
C ARG A 19 -4.11 -23.48 14.11
N GLU A 20 -4.42 -22.47 14.92
CA GLU A 20 -4.00 -22.38 16.33
C GLU A 20 -4.59 -23.52 17.18
N MET A 21 -5.81 -23.96 16.89
CA MET A 21 -6.42 -25.16 17.49
C MET A 21 -5.80 -26.49 16.99
N GLY A 22 -4.69 -26.45 16.26
CA GLY A 22 -3.96 -27.64 15.80
C GLY A 22 -4.60 -28.39 14.63
N HIS A 23 -5.61 -27.84 13.94
CA HIS A 23 -6.19 -28.51 12.78
C HIS A 23 -5.24 -28.49 11.58
N SER A 24 -5.16 -29.61 10.85
CA SER A 24 -4.40 -29.71 9.60
C SER A 24 -4.99 -28.84 8.49
N ILE A 25 -4.18 -28.46 7.50
CA ILE A 25 -4.66 -27.67 6.35
C ILE A 25 -5.82 -28.39 5.63
N ALA A 26 -5.72 -29.72 5.48
CA ALA A 26 -6.78 -30.52 4.87
C ALA A 26 -8.09 -30.45 5.67
N LYS A 27 -8.01 -30.46 7.00
CA LYS A 27 -9.20 -30.35 7.87
C LYS A 27 -9.85 -28.97 7.76
N VAL A 28 -9.05 -27.91 7.65
CA VAL A 28 -9.55 -26.53 7.45
C VAL A 28 -10.18 -26.37 6.07
N GLU A 29 -9.54 -26.90 5.03
CA GLU A 29 -10.06 -26.92 3.66
C GLU A 29 -11.42 -27.63 3.59
N MET A 30 -11.53 -28.85 4.11
CA MET A 30 -12.78 -29.60 4.09
C MET A 30 -13.90 -28.92 4.89
N LYS A 31 -13.56 -28.28 6.02
CA LYS A 31 -14.57 -27.70 6.92
C LYS A 31 -15.08 -26.34 6.45
N PHE A 32 -14.21 -25.51 5.86
CA PHE A 32 -14.52 -24.12 5.55
C PHE A 32 -14.47 -23.79 4.05
N GLY A 33 -14.06 -24.75 3.21
CA GLY A 33 -14.05 -24.58 1.75
C GLY A 33 -12.94 -23.67 1.20
N PHE A 34 -12.01 -23.21 2.03
CA PHE A 34 -10.86 -22.43 1.57
C PHE A 34 -9.82 -23.32 0.88
N SER A 35 -9.19 -22.83 -0.19
CA SER A 35 -8.10 -23.55 -0.84
C SER A 35 -6.88 -23.70 0.07
N ARG A 36 -6.13 -24.80 -0.09
CA ARG A 36 -4.88 -25.06 0.65
C ARG A 36 -3.87 -23.93 0.54
N THR A 37 -3.78 -23.30 -0.64
CA THR A 37 -2.87 -22.19 -0.92
C THR A 37 -3.25 -20.96 -0.12
N THR A 38 -4.54 -20.64 -0.05
CA THR A 38 -5.08 -19.54 0.76
C THR A 38 -4.84 -19.79 2.25
N ILE A 39 -5.17 -20.99 2.75
CA ILE A 39 -4.95 -21.37 4.16
C ILE A 39 -3.48 -21.23 4.53
N SER A 40 -2.58 -21.80 3.71
CA SER A 40 -1.13 -21.75 3.94
C SER A 40 -0.62 -20.32 3.96
N ARG A 41 -1.07 -19.49 3.01
CA ARG A 41 -0.64 -18.10 2.88
C ARG A 41 -1.08 -17.28 4.09
N VAL A 42 -2.36 -17.34 4.47
CA VAL A 42 -2.91 -16.59 5.61
C VAL A 42 -2.21 -16.99 6.90
N TYR A 43 -2.02 -18.29 7.13
CA TYR A 43 -1.36 -18.75 8.35
C TYR A 43 0.12 -18.36 8.40
N ARG A 44 0.84 -18.36 7.26
CA ARG A 44 2.21 -17.85 7.18
C ARG A 44 2.29 -16.36 7.49
N GLU A 45 1.44 -15.55 6.85
CA GLU A 45 1.33 -14.09 7.10
C GLU A 45 1.06 -13.81 8.59
N TYR A 46 0.19 -14.61 9.21
CA TYR A 46 -0.10 -14.52 10.64
C TYR A 46 1.12 -14.90 11.51
N ARG A 47 1.82 -15.99 11.21
CA ARG A 47 3.00 -16.41 11.98
C ARG A 47 4.14 -15.40 11.94
N GLU A 48 4.31 -14.70 10.83
CA GLU A 48 5.36 -13.68 10.65
C GLU A 48 5.00 -12.35 11.32
N SER A 49 3.73 -11.92 11.22
CA SER A 49 3.31 -10.58 11.66
C SER A 49 2.60 -10.54 13.01
N GLY A 50 2.14 -11.68 13.53
CA GLY A 50 1.30 -11.81 14.72
C GLY A 50 -0.11 -11.22 14.56
N LYS A 51 -0.49 -10.83 13.35
CA LYS A 51 -1.78 -10.19 13.05
C LYS A 51 -2.43 -10.90 11.86
N THR A 52 -3.72 -10.70 11.66
CA THR A 52 -4.42 -11.00 10.39
C THR A 52 -4.41 -9.75 9.54
N PRO A 53 -3.33 -9.44 8.81
CA PRO A 53 -3.24 -8.17 8.12
C PRO A 53 -4.23 -8.11 6.94
N ASN A 54 -5.13 -7.13 6.96
CA ASN A 54 -5.83 -6.64 5.77
C ASN A 54 -4.86 -5.75 4.97
N LEU A 55 -3.87 -6.37 4.33
CA LEU A 55 -2.64 -5.71 3.85
C LEU A 55 -2.81 -4.82 2.60
N ARG A 56 -3.99 -4.73 2.00
CA ARG A 56 -4.14 -3.94 0.76
C ARG A 56 -4.54 -2.49 0.97
N HIS A 57 -5.03 -2.07 2.13
CA HIS A 57 -5.39 -0.66 2.32
C HIS A 57 -4.20 0.29 2.46
N ARG A 58 -2.99 -0.23 2.67
CA ARG A 58 -1.75 0.57 2.71
C ARG A 58 -0.75 0.21 1.61
N CYS A 59 -1.19 -0.44 0.53
CA CYS A 59 -0.32 -0.68 -0.62
C CYS A 59 -0.38 0.51 -1.58
N GLY A 60 0.79 1.00 -2.00
CA GLY A 60 0.93 2.08 -2.97
C GLY A 60 2.21 2.88 -2.78
N ARG A 61 2.66 3.54 -3.85
CA ARG A 61 3.78 4.48 -3.78
C ARG A 61 3.37 5.67 -2.93
N LYS A 62 4.06 5.91 -1.81
CA LYS A 62 3.85 7.11 -1.01
C LYS A 62 4.12 8.35 -1.88
N LYS A 63 3.25 9.35 -1.80
CA LYS A 63 3.48 10.64 -2.46
C LYS A 63 4.69 11.31 -1.80
N ILE A 64 5.65 11.72 -2.62
CA ILE A 64 6.84 12.46 -2.17
C ILE A 64 6.47 13.89 -1.79
N ILE A 65 5.52 14.48 -2.53
CA ILE A 65 5.06 15.86 -2.37
C ILE A 65 3.80 15.88 -1.52
N GLN A 66 3.80 16.68 -0.44
CA GLN A 66 2.61 16.90 0.38
C GLN A 66 1.66 17.94 -0.27
N GLU A 67 0.41 18.03 0.18
CA GLU A 67 -0.53 19.02 -0.40
C GLU A 67 -0.04 20.46 -0.31
N ARG A 68 0.66 20.82 0.77
CA ARG A 68 1.23 22.16 0.95
C ARG A 68 2.28 22.46 -0.12
N ASP A 69 3.12 21.48 -0.41
CA ASP A 69 4.15 21.55 -1.44
C ASP A 69 3.54 21.65 -2.83
N GLN A 70 2.46 20.91 -3.08
CA GLN A 70 1.69 21.00 -4.32
C GLN A 70 1.11 22.40 -4.51
N ARG A 71 0.47 22.99 -3.49
CA ARG A 71 -0.04 24.38 -3.54
C ARG A 71 1.07 25.38 -3.81
N ARG A 72 2.25 25.17 -3.21
CA ARG A 72 3.42 26.02 -3.44
C ARG A 72 3.92 25.91 -4.87
N LEU A 73 4.06 24.69 -5.39
CA LEU A 73 4.46 24.43 -6.77
C LEU A 73 3.49 25.11 -7.76
N THR A 74 2.18 25.04 -7.51
CA THR A 74 1.18 25.75 -8.32
C THR A 74 1.40 27.27 -8.32
N ARG A 75 1.77 27.87 -7.19
CA ARG A 75 2.07 29.32 -7.13
C ARG A 75 3.33 29.68 -7.93
N ILE A 76 4.37 28.85 -7.89
CA ILE A 76 5.60 29.04 -8.66
C ILE A 76 5.29 29.02 -10.16
N ILE A 77 4.57 28.01 -10.62
CA ILE A 77 4.17 27.86 -12.03
C ILE A 77 3.32 29.06 -12.49
N LYS A 78 2.35 29.50 -11.67
CA LYS A 78 1.50 30.65 -11.99
C LYS A 78 2.27 31.97 -12.10
N ARG A 79 3.32 32.16 -11.29
CA ARG A 79 4.18 33.36 -11.33
C ARG A 79 5.11 33.32 -12.55
N GLY A 80 5.68 32.16 -12.85
CA GLY A 80 6.65 31.97 -13.94
C GLY A 80 6.05 31.28 -15.15
N ARG A 81 5.10 31.89 -15.86
CA ARG A 81 4.47 31.30 -17.06
C ARG A 81 5.45 30.90 -18.18
N ARG A 82 6.64 31.51 -18.22
CA ARG A 82 7.71 31.23 -19.19
C ARG A 82 8.92 30.52 -18.57
N ALA A 83 8.84 30.12 -17.29
CA ALA A 83 9.96 29.48 -16.60
C ALA A 83 10.14 28.04 -17.07
N THR A 84 11.39 27.60 -17.23
CA THR A 84 11.70 26.22 -17.59
C THR A 84 11.50 25.29 -16.38
N LEU A 85 11.27 23.99 -16.62
CA LEU A 85 11.10 23.02 -15.54
C LEU A 85 12.30 22.98 -14.59
N LEU A 86 13.52 23.21 -15.10
CA LEU A 86 14.74 23.31 -14.27
C LEU A 86 14.69 24.51 -13.32
N GLN A 87 14.23 25.67 -13.81
CA GLN A 87 14.07 26.88 -12.99
C GLN A 87 12.97 26.68 -11.93
N ILE A 88 11.87 26.03 -12.29
CA ILE A 88 10.78 25.71 -11.37
C ILE A 88 11.27 24.74 -10.28
N ALA A 89 12.05 23.72 -10.67
CA ALA A 89 12.65 22.77 -9.72
C ALA A 89 13.63 23.45 -8.77
N ALA A 90 14.49 24.34 -9.28
CA ALA A 90 15.44 25.09 -8.46
C ALA A 90 14.72 26.01 -7.46
N ASP A 91 13.73 26.80 -7.88
CA ASP A 91 12.94 27.66 -6.98
C ASP A 91 12.15 26.81 -5.95
N PHE A 92 11.56 25.70 -6.40
CA PHE A 92 10.87 24.79 -5.50
C PHE A 92 11.84 24.23 -4.43
N ASN A 93 12.98 23.68 -4.82
CA ASN A 93 13.95 23.07 -3.92
C ASN A 93 14.63 24.10 -3.00
N ALA A 94 14.88 25.33 -3.46
CA ALA A 94 15.49 26.38 -2.66
C ALA A 94 14.66 26.82 -1.44
N ARG A 95 13.35 26.51 -1.42
CA ARG A 95 12.44 26.93 -0.34
C ARG A 95 11.61 25.76 0.20
N SER A 96 12.04 24.52 -0.07
CA SER A 96 11.44 23.26 0.41
C SER A 96 12.45 22.50 1.26
N SER A 97 11.96 21.80 2.29
CA SER A 97 12.76 20.82 3.05
C SER A 97 12.93 19.49 2.29
N THR A 98 12.18 19.28 1.21
CA THR A 98 12.24 18.07 0.39
C THR A 98 12.70 18.44 -1.02
N SER A 99 13.87 17.93 -1.41
CA SER A 99 14.39 18.05 -2.77
C SER A 99 13.64 17.11 -3.71
N VAL A 100 13.16 17.63 -4.83
CA VAL A 100 12.47 16.87 -5.87
C VAL A 100 13.19 16.99 -7.20
N SER A 101 13.12 15.92 -7.99
CA SER A 101 13.67 15.91 -9.35
C SER A 101 12.75 16.64 -10.33
N VAL A 102 13.28 17.04 -11.48
CA VAL A 102 12.48 17.58 -12.58
C VAL A 102 11.36 16.62 -13.01
N ARG A 103 11.63 15.30 -13.03
CA ARG A 103 10.64 14.26 -13.35
C ARG A 103 9.48 14.20 -12.36
N THR A 104 9.66 14.70 -11.14
CA THR A 104 8.61 14.75 -10.12
C THR A 104 7.69 15.98 -10.31
N ILE A 105 8.18 17.01 -11.03
CA ILE A 105 7.47 18.27 -11.27
C ILE A 105 6.71 18.26 -12.59
N GLN A 106 7.20 17.52 -13.59
CA GLN A 106 6.54 17.29 -14.89
C GLN A 106 5.19 16.59 -14.71
#